data_AF-A0A7S2NZJ6-F1
#
_entry.id   AF-A0A7S2NZJ6-F1
#
_cell.length_a   1.000
_cell.length_b   1.000
_cell.length_c   1.000
_cell.angle_alpha   90.00
_cell.angle_beta   90.00
_cell.angle_gamma   90.00
#
_symmetry.space_group_name_H-M   'P 1'
#
loop_
_entity.id
_entity.type
_entity.pdbx_description
1 polymer ?
#
loop_
_entity_poly.entity_id
_entity_poly.type
_entity_poly.pdbx_seq_one_letter_code
_entity_poly.pdbx_strand_id
1 'polypeptide(L)'
;APPEEPSAEAFFEQLPPDLTAPEKDLAEAVLAFIGSWRDTHDLGKRATFVHLGSDAQVRRHKADVLPRAVALRAWVERRLNDRLAVTRDEKGTPVVQFLEDVPFEELAFANDRPGRDEAAGPDSGREPHAERRRSRERGVHGRHDERAG
;
A
#
# COMPACT_ATOMS: atom_id res chain seq x y z
N ALA A 1 -8.96 18.24 -32.38
CA ALA A 1 -8.18 17.72 -31.25
C ALA A 1 -9.16 17.07 -30.28
N PRO A 2 -8.90 15.85 -29.76
CA PRO A 2 -9.66 15.36 -28.62
C PRO A 2 -9.39 16.28 -27.41
N PRO A 3 -10.34 16.45 -26.49
CA PRO A 3 -10.10 17.20 -25.26
C PRO A 3 -9.03 16.43 -24.45
N GLU A 4 -7.87 17.05 -24.24
CA GLU A 4 -6.87 16.55 -23.30
C GLU A 4 -7.53 16.50 -21.92
N GLU A 5 -7.79 15.29 -21.42
CA GLU A 5 -8.20 15.11 -20.03
C GLU A 5 -7.07 15.69 -19.15
N PRO A 6 -7.36 16.62 -18.24
CA PRO A 6 -6.32 17.24 -17.43
C PRO A 6 -5.63 16.17 -16.59
N SER A 7 -4.31 16.04 -16.75
CA SER A 7 -3.47 15.21 -15.90
C SER A 7 -3.66 15.58 -14.43
N ALA A 8 -3.44 14.63 -13.52
CA ALA A 8 -3.59 14.85 -12.09
C ALA A 8 -2.80 16.08 -11.59
N GLU A 9 -1.59 16.29 -12.10
CA GLU A 9 -0.77 17.48 -11.80
C GLU A 9 -1.43 18.79 -12.22
N ALA A 10 -1.95 18.87 -13.44
CA ALA A 10 -2.64 20.06 -13.94
C ALA A 10 -3.91 20.38 -13.13
N PHE A 11 -4.60 19.36 -12.61
CA PHE A 11 -5.71 19.57 -11.67
C PHE A 11 -5.21 20.20 -10.36
N PHE A 12 -4.15 19.67 -9.76
CA PHE A 12 -3.62 20.19 -8.50
C PHE A 12 -3.05 21.61 -8.61
N GLU A 13 -2.47 21.99 -9.75
CA GLU A 13 -1.95 23.34 -9.99
C GLU A 13 -3.05 24.40 -10.09
N GLN A 14 -4.24 24.00 -10.53
CA GLN A 14 -5.39 24.91 -10.68
C GLN A 14 -6.19 25.08 -9.38
N LEU A 15 -5.95 24.25 -8.37
CA LEU A 15 -6.70 24.30 -7.12
C LEU A 15 -6.16 25.42 -6.19
N PRO A 16 -7.07 26.14 -5.48
CA PRO A 16 -6.67 27.16 -4.51
C PRO A 16 -5.84 26.57 -3.36
N PRO A 17 -5.06 27.37 -2.61
CA PRO A 17 -4.32 26.88 -1.46
C PRO A 17 -5.24 26.34 -0.35
N ASP A 18 -6.42 26.93 -0.20
CA ASP A 18 -7.46 26.47 0.74
C ASP A 18 -8.32 25.36 0.14
N LEU A 19 -8.91 24.54 1.02
CA LEU A 19 -9.92 23.55 0.65
C LEU A 19 -11.20 24.27 0.22
N THR A 20 -11.72 23.94 -0.96
CA THR A 20 -13.05 24.37 -1.41
C THR A 20 -14.14 23.73 -0.54
N ALA A 21 -15.37 24.27 -0.56
CA ALA A 21 -16.50 23.70 0.17
C ALA A 21 -16.74 22.19 -0.10
N PRO A 22 -16.75 21.70 -1.35
CA PRO A 22 -16.93 20.26 -1.60
C PRO A 22 -15.70 19.44 -1.19
N GLU A 23 -14.49 20.00 -1.25
CA GLU A 23 -13.28 19.37 -0.71
C GLU A 23 -13.29 19.26 0.81
N LYS A 24 -13.86 20.24 1.51
CA LYS A 24 -14.05 20.19 2.96
C LYS A 24 -14.97 19.04 3.34
N ASP A 25 -16.05 18.85 2.60
CA ASP A 25 -16.98 17.74 2.82
C ASP A 25 -16.28 16.37 2.62
N LEU A 26 -15.49 16.24 1.56
CA LEU A 26 -14.63 15.06 1.36
C LEU A 26 -13.62 14.87 2.51
N ALA A 27 -12.99 15.96 2.96
CA ALA A 27 -12.04 15.92 4.06
C ALA A 27 -12.71 15.48 5.37
N GLU A 28 -13.88 16.02 5.68
CA GLU A 28 -14.66 15.66 6.85
C GLU A 28 -15.10 14.20 6.81
N ALA A 29 -15.55 13.70 5.65
CA ALA A 29 -15.89 12.29 5.48
C ALA A 29 -14.68 11.36 5.71
N VAL A 30 -13.50 11.73 5.19
CA VAL A 30 -12.25 10.98 5.40
C VAL A 30 -11.83 11.01 6.87
N LEU A 31 -11.87 12.18 7.53
CA LEU A 31 -11.52 12.33 8.94
C LEU A 31 -12.48 11.54 9.84
N ALA A 32 -13.79 11.61 9.56
CA ALA A 32 -14.81 10.84 10.28
C ALA A 32 -14.60 9.34 10.14
N PHE A 33 -14.26 8.86 8.93
CA PHE A 33 -13.94 7.46 8.69
C PHE A 33 -12.74 7.01 9.53
N ILE A 34 -11.63 7.75 9.50
CA ILE A 34 -10.42 7.41 10.25
C ILE A 34 -10.68 7.48 11.77
N GLY A 35 -11.46 8.48 12.22
CA GLY A 35 -11.89 8.60 13.60
C GLY A 35 -12.70 7.40 14.08
N SER A 36 -13.71 6.99 13.30
CA SER A 36 -14.52 5.80 13.59
C SER A 36 -13.68 4.52 13.52
N TRP A 37 -12.76 4.42 12.57
CA TRP A 37 -11.85 3.28 12.44
C TRP A 37 -10.99 3.14 13.69
N ARG A 38 -10.41 4.24 14.17
CA ARG A 38 -9.60 4.29 15.41
C ARG A 38 -10.38 3.85 16.64
N ASP A 39 -11.66 4.22 16.73
CA ASP A 39 -12.53 3.85 17.85
C ASP A 39 -12.93 2.36 17.82
N THR A 40 -13.12 1.83 16.61
CA THR A 40 -13.64 0.46 16.40
C THR A 40 -12.54 -0.61 16.36
N HIS A 41 -11.29 -0.25 16.08
CA HIS A 41 -10.18 -1.18 15.91
C HIS A 41 -9.09 -0.97 16.96
N ASP A 42 -8.34 -2.03 17.26
CA ASP A 42 -7.18 -1.97 18.16
C ASP A 42 -6.19 -0.86 17.76
N LEU A 43 -5.53 -0.27 18.77
CA LEU A 43 -4.53 0.80 18.67
C LEU A 43 -3.37 0.53 17.68
N GLY A 44 -3.20 -0.71 17.20
CA GLY A 44 -2.20 -1.07 16.19
C GLY A 44 -2.73 -1.20 14.75
N LYS A 45 -4.05 -1.15 14.52
CA LYS A 45 -4.65 -1.35 13.20
C LYS A 45 -4.94 -0.03 12.49
N ARG A 46 -4.04 0.33 11.57
CA ARG A 46 -4.18 1.53 10.74
C ARG A 46 -5.13 1.31 9.57
N ALA A 47 -5.88 2.34 9.21
CA ALA A 47 -6.80 2.28 8.07
C ALA A 47 -6.01 2.26 6.76
N THR A 48 -6.43 1.45 5.78
CA THR A 48 -5.82 1.43 4.44
C THR A 48 -6.66 2.26 3.48
N PHE A 49 -6.08 2.68 2.36
CA PHE A 49 -6.84 3.34 1.28
C PHE A 49 -7.90 2.44 0.65
N VAL A 50 -7.77 1.12 0.77
CA VAL A 50 -8.81 0.17 0.33
C VAL A 50 -10.04 0.28 1.23
N HIS A 51 -9.84 0.44 2.55
CA HIS A 51 -10.93 0.64 3.50
C HIS A 51 -11.60 2.00 3.26
N LEU A 52 -10.83 3.09 3.11
CA LEU A 52 -11.40 4.42 2.74
C LEU A 52 -12.16 4.37 1.41
N GLY A 53 -11.59 3.70 0.40
CA GLY A 53 -12.20 3.58 -0.92
C GLY A 53 -13.45 2.71 -0.94
N SER A 54 -13.72 1.95 0.12
CA SER A 54 -14.93 1.15 0.29
C SER A 54 -16.04 1.92 1.01
N ASP A 55 -15.71 3.01 1.70
CA ASP A 55 -16.69 3.85 2.37
C ASP A 55 -17.60 4.58 1.37
N ALA A 56 -18.92 4.55 1.63
CA ALA A 56 -19.91 5.09 0.73
C ALA A 56 -19.91 6.63 0.69
N GLN A 57 -19.65 7.30 1.83
CA GLN A 57 -19.58 8.75 1.89
C GLN A 57 -18.33 9.23 1.15
N VAL A 58 -17.16 8.66 1.47
CA VAL A 58 -15.90 8.99 0.80
C VAL A 58 -16.01 8.77 -0.70
N ARG A 59 -16.61 7.67 -1.17
CA ARG A 59 -16.84 7.42 -2.59
C ARG A 59 -17.73 8.48 -3.25
N ARG A 60 -18.79 8.91 -2.57
CA ARG A 60 -19.72 9.92 -3.08
C ARG A 60 -19.02 11.27 -3.24
N HIS A 61 -18.36 11.76 -2.19
CA HIS A 61 -17.65 13.05 -2.24
C HIS A 61 -16.45 13.01 -3.17
N LYS A 62 -15.75 11.87 -3.25
CA LYS A 62 -14.68 11.66 -4.23
C LYS A 62 -15.18 11.85 -5.66
N ALA A 63 -16.35 11.32 -6.02
CA ALA A 63 -16.87 11.44 -7.38
C ALA A 63 -17.31 12.88 -7.73
N ASP A 64 -17.64 13.69 -6.72
CA ASP A 64 -18.04 15.08 -6.85
C ASP A 64 -16.82 16.02 -6.96
N VAL A 65 -15.77 15.74 -6.20
CA VAL A 65 -14.58 16.58 -6.06
C VAL A 65 -13.44 16.17 -6.98
N LEU A 66 -13.19 14.86 -7.10
CA LEU A 66 -11.98 14.33 -7.73
C LEU A 66 -12.27 13.75 -9.11
N PRO A 67 -11.61 14.25 -10.17
CA PRO A 67 -11.70 13.63 -11.48
C PRO A 67 -11.08 12.23 -11.45
N ARG A 68 -11.48 11.38 -12.41
CA ARG A 68 -11.02 9.98 -12.48
C ARG A 68 -9.50 9.83 -12.57
N ALA A 69 -8.82 10.84 -13.10
CA ALA A 69 -7.36 10.90 -13.20
C ALA A 69 -6.65 11.07 -11.85
N VAL A 70 -7.35 11.55 -10.81
CA VAL A 70 -6.75 11.86 -9.51
C VAL A 70 -7.05 10.77 -8.49
N ALA A 71 -5.98 10.16 -7.96
CA ALA A 71 -6.09 9.17 -6.89
C ALA A 71 -6.40 9.85 -5.56
N LEU A 72 -7.32 9.24 -4.77
CA LEU A 72 -7.66 9.73 -3.42
C LEU A 72 -6.43 9.84 -2.53
N ARG A 73 -5.51 8.88 -2.64
CA ARG A 73 -4.24 8.89 -1.91
C ARG A 73 -3.43 10.17 -2.18
N ALA A 74 -3.20 10.48 -3.46
CA ALA A 74 -2.44 11.66 -3.86
C ALA A 74 -3.11 12.96 -3.40
N TRP A 75 -4.46 13.00 -3.39
CA TRP A 75 -5.19 14.14 -2.85
C TRP A 75 -4.99 14.28 -1.34
N VAL A 76 -5.12 13.19 -0.55
CA VAL A 76 -4.87 13.21 0.90
C VAL A 76 -3.43 13.66 1.20
N GLU A 77 -2.43 13.13 0.49
CA GLU A 77 -1.01 13.47 0.66
C GLU A 77 -0.71 14.96 0.34
N ARG A 78 -1.50 15.60 -0.53
CA ARG A 78 -1.28 17.01 -0.92
C ARG A 78 -2.12 18.01 -0.13
N ARG A 79 -3.35 17.62 0.24
CA ARG A 79 -4.38 18.52 0.77
C ARG A 79 -4.64 18.34 2.25
N LEU A 80 -4.37 17.15 2.79
CA LEU A 80 -4.59 16.80 4.19
C LEU A 80 -3.30 16.39 4.90
N ASN A 81 -2.12 16.69 4.36
CA ASN A 81 -0.84 16.37 5.00
C ASN A 81 -0.64 17.04 6.38
N ASP A 82 -1.35 18.14 6.64
CA ASP A 82 -1.33 18.84 7.92
C ASP A 82 -2.18 18.14 9.00
N ARG A 83 -3.13 17.29 8.60
CA ARG A 83 -4.07 16.61 9.53
C ARG A 83 -3.89 15.09 9.56
N LEU A 84 -3.54 14.52 8.42
CA LEU A 84 -3.40 13.10 8.18
C LEU A 84 -2.02 12.81 7.64
N ALA A 85 -1.45 11.72 8.11
CA ALA A 85 -0.21 11.19 7.59
C ALA A 85 -0.49 9.93 6.79
N VAL A 86 0.23 9.81 5.68
CA VAL A 86 0.21 8.63 4.83
C VAL A 86 1.53 7.91 5.02
N THR A 87 1.49 6.78 5.72
CA THR A 87 2.67 5.97 6.02
C THR A 87 2.53 4.60 5.37
N ARG A 88 3.57 3.77 5.50
CA ARG A 88 3.53 2.39 5.03
C ARG A 88 3.61 1.47 6.25
N ASP A 89 2.72 0.49 6.27
CA ASP A 89 2.76 -0.60 7.26
C ASP A 89 4.01 -1.48 7.06
N GLU A 90 4.29 -2.41 7.98
CA GLU A 90 5.39 -3.39 7.89
C GLU A 90 5.40 -4.14 6.55
N LYS A 91 4.23 -4.32 5.94
CA LYS A 91 4.05 -4.99 4.65
C LYS A 91 4.24 -4.07 3.43
N GLY A 92 4.65 -2.81 3.65
CA GLY A 92 4.75 -1.79 2.60
C GLY A 92 3.41 -1.28 2.08
N THR A 93 2.29 -1.63 2.74
CA THR A 93 0.95 -1.21 2.33
C THR A 93 0.71 0.23 2.76
N PRO A 94 0.23 1.12 1.86
CA PRO A 94 -0.06 2.50 2.24
C PRO A 94 -1.25 2.54 3.20
N VAL A 95 -1.00 3.09 4.39
CA VAL A 95 -1.96 3.30 5.45
C VAL A 95 -2.11 4.78 5.74
N VAL A 96 -3.24 5.16 6.30
CA VAL A 96 -3.56 6.53 6.68
C VAL A 96 -3.98 6.57 8.15
N GLN A 97 -3.45 7.55 8.87
CA GLN A 97 -3.73 7.80 10.27
C GLN A 97 -3.68 9.31 10.56
N PHE A 98 -4.17 9.71 11.73
CA PHE A 98 -4.04 11.10 12.16
C PHE A 98 -2.57 11.46 12.36
N LEU A 99 -2.20 12.67 11.97
CA LEU A 99 -0.83 13.16 12.14
C LEU A 99 -0.39 13.12 13.61
N GLU A 100 -1.32 13.41 14.53
CA GLU A 100 -1.10 13.34 15.99
C GLU A 100 -0.76 11.93 16.51
N ASP A 101 -1.15 10.89 15.76
CA ASP A 101 -0.96 9.49 16.11
C ASP A 101 0.34 8.92 15.53
N VAL A 102 0.99 9.65 14.62
CA VAL A 102 2.27 9.22 14.06
C VAL A 102 3.39 9.57 15.03
N PRO A 103 4.18 8.59 15.50
CA PRO A 103 5.38 8.90 16.26
C PRO A 103 6.33 9.72 15.38
N PHE A 104 6.90 10.78 15.94
CA PHE A 104 7.78 11.72 15.24
C PHE A 104 8.91 11.03 14.45
N GLU A 105 9.41 9.90 14.96
CA GLU A 105 10.41 9.08 14.29
C GLU A 105 9.94 8.58 12.91
N GLU A 106 8.68 8.19 12.77
CA GLU A 106 8.11 7.68 11.51
C GLU A 106 7.88 8.80 10.47
N LEU A 107 7.63 10.04 10.92
CA LEU A 107 7.49 11.21 10.05
C LEU A 107 8.79 11.60 9.35
N ALA A 108 9.93 11.41 10.02
CA ALA A 108 11.25 11.73 9.47
C ALA A 108 11.68 10.76 8.35
N PHE A 109 11.21 9.51 8.37
CA PHE A 109 11.59 8.49 7.38
C PHE A 109 10.69 8.45 6.14
N ALA A 110 9.51 9.08 6.18
CA ALA A 110 8.57 9.07 5.04
C ALA A 110 9.09 9.88 3.83
N ASN A 111 9.95 10.88 4.05
CA ASN A 111 10.46 11.75 2.99
C ASN A 111 11.82 11.30 2.39
N ASP A 112 12.55 10.38 3.02
CA ASP A 112 13.96 10.05 2.67
C ASP A 112 14.15 8.69 1.96
N ARG A 113 13.18 8.21 1.18
CA ARG A 113 13.43 7.03 0.31
C ARG A 113 12.85 7.18 -1.11
N PRO A 114 13.65 7.70 -2.06
CA PRO A 114 13.45 7.36 -3.47
C PRO A 114 13.60 5.84 -3.64
N GLY A 115 12.86 5.29 -4.61
CA GLY A 115 12.70 3.86 -4.85
C GLY A 115 14.00 3.05 -4.83
N ARG A 116 13.95 1.95 -4.09
CA ARG A 116 14.72 0.73 -4.30
C ARG A 116 13.65 -0.35 -4.06
N ASP A 117 13.07 -1.02 -5.05
CA ASP A 117 13.72 -1.84 -6.06
C ASP A 117 15.09 -2.37 -5.58
N GLU A 118 15.11 -2.82 -4.33
CA GLU A 118 16.11 -3.75 -3.82
C GLU A 118 15.46 -5.14 -3.85
N ALA A 119 15.34 -5.67 -5.06
CA ALA A 119 15.34 -7.11 -5.25
C ALA A 119 16.73 -7.65 -4.90
N ALA A 120 17.09 -7.60 -3.62
CA ALA A 120 18.18 -8.40 -3.04
C ALA A 120 17.52 -9.58 -2.34
N GLY A 121 17.24 -10.63 -3.10
CA GLY A 121 17.09 -11.95 -2.51
C GLY A 121 18.40 -12.34 -1.83
N PRO A 122 18.37 -12.86 -0.59
CA PRO A 122 19.59 -13.21 0.12
C PRO A 122 20.26 -14.42 -0.53
N ASP A 123 21.58 -14.28 -0.69
CA ASP A 123 22.58 -15.22 -0.19
C ASP A 123 22.08 -16.63 0.09
N SER A 124 22.44 -17.56 -0.79
CA SER A 124 22.64 -18.95 -0.40
C SER A 124 24.02 -19.35 -0.88
N GLY A 125 25.02 -18.90 -0.11
CA GLY A 125 26.31 -19.56 -0.09
C GLY A 125 26.13 -21.04 0.29
N ARG A 126 26.43 -21.94 -0.66
CA ARG A 126 26.72 -23.34 -0.34
C ARG A 126 27.81 -23.86 -1.25
N GLU A 127 29.04 -23.52 -0.90
CA GLU A 127 30.22 -24.35 -1.12
C GLU A 127 30.88 -24.56 0.26
N PRO A 128 31.65 -25.63 0.54
CA PRO A 128 32.41 -26.42 -0.44
C PRO A 128 32.54 -27.94 -0.15
N HIS A 129 33.19 -28.59 -1.13
CA HIS A 129 34.21 -29.64 -0.97
C HIS A 129 33.81 -31.11 -0.66
N ALA A 130 34.29 -31.95 -1.59
CA ALA A 130 35.03 -33.19 -1.38
C ALA A 130 34.31 -34.56 -1.49
N GLU A 131 34.89 -35.30 -2.44
CA GLU A 131 35.33 -36.68 -2.27
C GLU A 131 34.47 -37.82 -2.84
N ARG A 132 34.73 -38.13 -4.11
CA ARG A 132 35.47 -39.34 -4.50
C ARG A 132 35.06 -40.63 -3.77
N ARG A 133 34.35 -41.52 -4.46
CA ARG A 133 34.66 -42.96 -4.66
C ARG A 133 33.41 -43.65 -5.25
N ARG A 134 33.52 -44.14 -6.49
CA ARG A 134 33.75 -45.55 -6.87
C ARG A 134 32.54 -46.47 -6.66
N SER A 135 32.32 -47.27 -7.71
CA SER A 135 31.75 -48.62 -7.67
C SER A 135 30.23 -48.67 -7.48
N ARG A 136 29.46 -48.99 -8.53
CA ARG A 136 29.26 -50.30 -9.18
C ARG A 136 27.91 -50.86 -8.71
N GLU A 137 27.21 -51.42 -9.69
CA GLU A 137 26.34 -52.59 -9.58
C GLU A 137 24.83 -52.42 -9.33
N ARG A 138 24.12 -52.86 -10.37
CA ARG A 138 22.98 -53.80 -10.37
C ARG A 138 21.63 -53.26 -9.92
N GLY A 139 20.62 -53.53 -10.76
CA GLY A 139 19.25 -53.55 -10.26
C GLY A 139 18.12 -53.41 -11.28
N VAL A 140 18.29 -53.80 -12.55
CA VAL A 140 17.13 -54.11 -13.39
C VAL A 140 16.51 -55.40 -12.86
N HIS A 141 15.33 -55.32 -12.23
CA HIS A 141 14.18 -56.24 -12.32
C HIS A 141 13.26 -56.10 -11.11
N GLY A 142 11.96 -55.98 -11.37
CA GLY A 142 10.94 -56.08 -10.32
C GLY A 142 9.57 -55.62 -10.79
N ARG A 143 9.04 -56.23 -11.84
CA ARG A 143 7.61 -56.20 -12.20
C ARG A 143 6.80 -57.10 -11.26
N HIS A 144 5.50 -56.80 -11.22
CA HIS A 144 4.34 -57.54 -10.69
C HIS A 144 3.92 -57.17 -9.27
N ASP A 145 2.82 -56.42 -9.08
CA ASP A 145 1.41 -56.73 -9.41
C ASP A 145 0.92 -57.89 -8.52
N GLU A 146 0.31 -57.53 -7.39
CA GLU A 146 -1.16 -57.53 -7.22
C GLU A 146 -1.73 -58.96 -7.26
N ARG A 147 -2.02 -59.51 -6.07
CA ARG A 147 -3.30 -60.16 -5.83
C ARG A 147 -3.56 -60.41 -4.35
N ALA A 148 -4.73 -59.94 -3.97
CA ALA A 148 -5.40 -60.14 -2.71
C ALA A 148 -5.66 -61.63 -2.40
N GLY A 149 -5.64 -61.93 -1.11
CA GLY A 149 -6.27 -63.09 -0.48
C GLY A 149 -6.79 -62.63 0.86
#